data_AF-A0A2S5DML2-F1
#
_entry.id   AF-A0A2S5DML2-F1
#
_cell.length_a   1.000
_cell.length_b   1.000
_cell.length_c   1.000
_cell.angle_alpha   90.00
_cell.angle_beta   90.00
_cell.angle_gamma   90.00
#
_symmetry.space_group_name_H-M   'P 1'
#
loop_
_entity.id
_entity.type
_entity.pdbx_description
1 polymer ?
#
loop_
_entity_poly.entity_id
_entity_poly.type
_entity_poly.pdbx_seq_one_letter_code
_entity_poly.pdbx_strand_id
1 'polypeptide(L)'
;MYLLWKTTVKTSASNSTATTRTYDWAHHEVPATTTVDAGTGTLNLTTTDTYDDIGNLTVVDGPRTDVTDTVTTSYDSERRPTVVTDAGEANSDHL
;
A
#
# COMPACT_ATOMS: atom_id res chain seq x y z
N MET A 1 -0.99 -10.90 19.81
CA MET A 1 -0.73 -9.59 19.19
C MET A 1 -2.08 -9.02 18.75
N TYR A 2 -2.30 -7.69 18.82
CA TYR A 2 -3.53 -7.07 18.33
C TYR A 2 -3.18 -6.15 17.16
N LEU A 3 -3.72 -6.47 15.98
CA LEU A 3 -3.50 -5.67 14.77
C LEU A 3 -4.75 -4.87 14.44
N LEU A 4 -4.53 -3.59 14.11
CA LEU A 4 -5.59 -2.63 13.87
C LEU A 4 -6.20 -2.83 12.47
N TRP A 5 -7.19 -3.72 12.37
CA TRP A 5 -7.82 -4.03 11.09
C TRP A 5 -8.84 -2.99 10.62
N LYS A 6 -9.37 -2.12 11.50
CA LYS A 6 -10.34 -1.09 11.11
C LYS A 6 -10.29 0.15 12.00
N THR A 7 -10.38 1.32 11.35
CA THR A 7 -10.59 2.62 11.98
C THR A 7 -11.73 3.36 11.30
N THR A 8 -12.48 4.18 12.03
CA THR A 8 -13.54 5.03 11.48
C THR A 8 -13.39 6.44 12.01
N VAL A 9 -13.41 7.43 11.11
CA VAL A 9 -13.30 8.85 11.46
C VAL A 9 -14.54 9.58 10.95
N LYS A 10 -15.22 10.34 11.82
CA LYS A 10 -16.31 11.23 11.41
C LYS A 10 -15.73 12.44 10.69
N THR A 11 -16.26 12.74 9.51
CA THR A 11 -15.91 13.93 8.73
C THR A 11 -16.99 15.00 8.80
N SER A 12 -18.21 14.63 9.19
CA SER A 12 -19.29 15.56 9.55
C SER A 12 -20.28 14.90 10.53
N ALA A 13 -21.38 15.57 10.84
CA ALA A 13 -22.44 15.00 11.69
C ALA A 13 -23.05 13.71 11.10
N SER A 14 -23.12 13.61 9.77
CA SER A 14 -23.76 12.50 9.06
C SER A 14 -22.79 11.65 8.24
N ASN A 15 -21.52 12.06 8.14
CA ASN A 15 -20.55 11.41 7.26
C ASN A 15 -19.34 10.86 8.04
N SER A 16 -18.81 9.73 7.57
CA SER A 16 -17.61 9.10 8.14
C SER A 16 -16.82 8.39 7.06
N THR A 17 -15.52 8.33 7.25
CA THR A 17 -14.61 7.55 6.41
C THR A 17 -14.11 6.37 7.25
N ALA A 18 -14.27 5.16 6.72
CA ALA A 18 -13.69 3.96 7.30
C ALA A 18 -12.37 3.62 6.58
N THR A 19 -11.37 3.18 7.34
CA THR A 19 -10.15 2.59 6.80
C THR A 19 -10.06 1.16 7.30
N THR A 20 -9.98 0.20 6.38
CA THR A 20 -9.76 -1.22 6.69
C THR A 20 -8.36 -1.64 6.27
N ARG A 21 -7.78 -2.59 7.01
CA ARG A 21 -6.45 -3.13 6.76
C ARG A 21 -6.50 -4.64 6.79
N THR A 22 -5.84 -5.26 5.82
CA THR A 22 -5.42 -6.66 5.91
C THR A 22 -3.92 -6.70 6.09
N TYR A 23 -3.40 -7.82 6.60
CA TYR A 23 -1.98 -7.97 6.89
C TYR A 23 -1.41 -9.15 6.11
N ASP A 24 -0.10 -9.33 6.17
CA ASP A 24 0.59 -10.48 5.60
C ASP A 24 1.21 -11.28 6.74
N TRP A 25 0.61 -12.43 7.02
CA TRP A 25 1.02 -13.30 8.11
C TRP A 25 2.32 -14.05 7.79
N ALA A 26 2.70 -14.16 6.51
CA ALA A 26 3.96 -14.76 6.11
C ALA A 26 5.15 -13.80 6.31
N HIS A 27 4.90 -12.48 6.21
CA HIS A 27 5.95 -11.45 6.26
C HIS A 27 5.91 -10.59 7.54
N HIS A 28 5.79 -11.22 8.71
CA HIS A 28 5.75 -10.57 10.04
C HIS A 28 4.52 -9.68 10.32
N GLU A 29 3.36 -10.05 9.79
CA GLU A 29 2.09 -9.36 10.04
C GLU A 29 2.12 -7.88 9.62
N VAL A 30 2.92 -7.55 8.59
CA VAL A 30 2.95 -6.22 7.94
C VAL A 30 1.66 -5.98 7.16
N PRO A 31 1.24 -4.72 6.91
CA PRO A 31 0.06 -4.46 6.10
C PRO A 31 0.18 -5.07 4.69
N ALA A 32 -0.87 -5.75 4.22
CA ALA A 32 -0.97 -6.28 2.86
C ALA A 32 -1.90 -5.43 2.00
N THR A 33 -3.04 -5.01 2.56
CA THR A 33 -3.91 -4.04 1.90
C THR A 33 -4.39 -3.00 2.88
N THR A 34 -4.53 -1.76 2.41
CA THR A 34 -5.22 -0.69 3.12
C THR A 34 -6.28 -0.10 2.21
N THR A 35 -7.55 -0.16 2.63
CA THR A 35 -8.66 0.47 1.91
C THR A 35 -9.15 1.67 2.68
N VAL A 36 -9.02 2.86 2.10
CA VAL A 36 -9.60 4.10 2.60
C VAL A 36 -10.98 4.30 2.00
N ASP A 37 -11.89 4.92 2.77
CA ASP A 37 -13.29 5.08 2.40
C ASP A 37 -13.94 3.73 2.08
N ALA A 38 -13.70 2.75 2.96
CA ALA A 38 -14.15 1.37 2.81
C ALA A 38 -15.64 1.23 3.12
N GLY A 39 -16.37 0.53 2.25
CA GLY A 39 -17.79 0.25 2.46
C GLY A 39 -18.61 0.17 1.17
N THR A 40 -19.88 -0.21 1.31
CA THR A 40 -20.80 -0.21 0.17
C THR A 40 -21.19 1.22 -0.19
N GLY A 41 -21.07 1.58 -1.48
CA GLY A 41 -21.43 2.91 -1.97
C GLY A 41 -20.39 4.00 -1.73
N THR A 42 -19.19 3.64 -1.30
CA THR A 42 -18.04 4.54 -1.10
C THR A 42 -16.96 4.31 -2.17
N LEU A 43 -15.89 5.09 -2.16
CA LEU A 43 -14.84 5.01 -3.18
C LEU A 43 -14.01 3.73 -3.11
N ASN A 44 -13.83 3.14 -1.91
CA ASN A 44 -13.01 1.94 -1.69
C ASN A 44 -11.59 2.05 -2.27
N LEU A 45 -10.91 3.15 -1.96
CA LEU A 45 -9.55 3.43 -2.42
C LEU A 45 -8.57 2.46 -1.76
N THR A 46 -8.18 1.41 -2.50
CA THR A 46 -7.35 0.32 -1.99
C THR A 46 -5.91 0.47 -2.47
N THR A 47 -4.97 0.44 -1.53
CA THR A 47 -3.55 0.26 -1.78
C THR A 47 -3.15 -1.15 -1.39
N THR A 48 -2.34 -1.80 -2.23
CA THR A 48 -1.82 -3.15 -2.00
C THR A 48 -0.30 -3.11 -1.89
N ASP A 49 0.23 -3.71 -0.83
CA ASP A 49 1.65 -3.83 -0.53
C ASP A 49 2.09 -5.27 -0.78
N THR A 50 3.14 -5.48 -1.58
CA THR A 50 3.71 -6.80 -1.86
C THR A 50 5.12 -6.89 -1.33
N TYR A 51 5.46 -8.03 -0.73
CA TYR A 51 6.76 -8.26 -0.12
C TYR A 51 7.50 -9.42 -0.79
N ASP A 52 8.82 -9.39 -0.76
CA ASP A 52 9.63 -10.57 -1.08
C ASP A 52 9.65 -11.58 0.08
N ASP A 53 10.21 -12.76 -0.15
CA ASP A 53 10.27 -13.88 0.82
C ASP A 53 10.98 -13.52 2.14
N ILE A 54 11.76 -12.44 2.19
CA ILE A 54 12.51 -11.98 3.37
C ILE A 54 11.81 -10.77 4.02
N GLY A 55 10.72 -10.28 3.43
CA GLY A 55 9.86 -9.22 3.94
C GLY A 55 10.29 -7.81 3.54
N ASN A 56 10.99 -7.62 2.42
CA ASN A 56 11.17 -6.29 1.83
C ASN A 56 9.94 -5.91 1.01
N LEU A 57 9.47 -4.67 1.14
CA LEU A 57 8.37 -4.13 0.34
C LEU A 57 8.82 -3.91 -1.12
N THR A 58 8.38 -4.75 -2.03
CA THR A 58 8.80 -4.72 -3.44
C THR A 58 7.83 -3.99 -4.34
N VAL A 59 6.54 -3.93 -3.97
CA VAL A 59 5.51 -3.25 -4.77
C VAL A 59 4.54 -2.51 -3.86
N VAL A 60 4.21 -1.28 -4.23
CA VAL A 60 3.05 -0.54 -3.71
C VAL A 60 2.15 -0.24 -4.91
N ASP A 61 0.95 -0.80 -4.92
CA ASP A 61 -0.04 -0.62 -5.98
C ASP A 61 -1.21 0.21 -5.48
N GLY A 62 -1.40 1.39 -6.08
CA GLY A 62 -2.38 2.38 -5.68
C GLY A 62 -3.80 2.09 -6.19
N PRO A 63 -4.78 2.90 -5.78
CA PRO A 63 -6.19 2.65 -6.04
C PRO A 63 -6.63 2.91 -7.48
N ARG A 64 -5.82 3.58 -8.30
CA ARG A 64 -6.20 3.92 -9.68
C ARG A 64 -6.03 2.73 -10.60
N THR A 65 -7.06 2.48 -11.41
CA THR A 65 -7.07 1.40 -12.41
C THR A 65 -7.02 1.90 -13.86
N ASP A 66 -7.13 3.22 -14.05
CA ASP A 66 -7.17 3.90 -15.34
C ASP A 66 -5.79 4.31 -15.85
N VAL A 67 -4.81 4.38 -14.95
CA VAL A 67 -3.40 4.64 -15.23
C VAL A 67 -2.55 3.74 -14.36
N THR A 68 -1.30 3.51 -14.75
CA THR A 68 -0.33 2.87 -13.86
C THR A 68 -0.16 3.74 -12.62
N ASP A 69 -0.31 3.13 -11.44
CA ASP A 69 -0.23 3.75 -10.11
C ASP A 69 0.56 2.82 -9.19
N THR A 70 1.63 2.25 -9.72
CA THR A 70 2.42 1.20 -9.07
C THR A 70 3.85 1.69 -8.92
N VAL A 71 4.39 1.57 -7.71
CA VAL A 71 5.81 1.76 -7.41
C VAL A 71 6.45 0.40 -7.18
N THR A 72 7.56 0.13 -7.86
CA THR A 72 8.35 -1.10 -7.64
C THR A 72 9.74 -0.79 -7.11
N THR A 73 10.19 -1.56 -6.12
CA THR A 73 11.50 -1.40 -5.49
C THR A 73 12.28 -2.71 -5.54
N SER A 74 13.51 -2.66 -6.05
CA SER A 74 14.48 -3.76 -5.99
C SER A 74 15.52 -3.50 -4.90
N TYR A 75 16.06 -4.56 -4.31
CA TYR A 75 17.00 -4.50 -3.20
C TYR A 75 18.28 -5.28 -3.50
N ASP A 76 19.39 -4.88 -2.87
CA ASP A 76 20.60 -5.70 -2.78
C ASP A 76 20.53 -6.71 -1.62
N SER A 77 21.60 -7.50 -1.45
CA SER A 77 21.71 -8.50 -0.38
C SER A 77 21.69 -7.90 1.03
N GLU A 78 22.03 -6.62 1.19
CA GLU A 78 21.99 -5.91 2.46
C GLU A 78 20.64 -5.19 2.69
N ARG A 79 19.62 -5.48 1.87
CA ARG A 79 18.27 -4.89 1.93
C ARG A 79 18.28 -3.37 1.71
N ARG A 80 19.22 -2.86 0.93
CA ARG A 80 19.23 -1.46 0.48
C ARG A 80 18.53 -1.36 -0.88
N PRO A 81 17.63 -0.38 -1.09
CA PRO A 81 17.03 -0.15 -2.40
C PRO A 81 18.09 0.13 -3.47
N THR A 82 18.02 -0.56 -4.60
CA THR A 82 18.92 -0.38 -5.74
C THR A 82 18.22 0.26 -6.93
N VAL A 83 16.93 0.01 -7.09
CA VAL A 83 16.09 0.59 -8.14
C VAL A 83 14.73 0.89 -7.54
N VAL A 84 14.22 2.09 -7.81
CA VAL A 84 12.83 2.47 -7.53
C VAL A 84 12.24 2.93 -8.85
N THR A 85 11.17 2.28 -9.31
CA THR A 85 10.41 2.71 -10.49
C THR A 85 9.05 3.21 -10.02
N ASP A 86 8.78 4.49 -10.23
CA ASP A 86 7.48 5.11 -10.00
C ASP A 86 6.74 5.23 -11.35
N ALA A 87 5.43 5.00 -11.33
CA ALA A 87 4.56 5.21 -12.48
C ALA A 87 4.58 6.66 -13.02
N GLY A 88 5.08 7.63 -12.23
CA GLY A 88 5.24 9.03 -12.62
C GLY A 88 6.62 9.42 -13.19
N GLU A 89 7.67 8.63 -12.99
CA GLU A 89 9.02 8.99 -13.42
C GLU A 89 9.66 7.86 -14.23
N ALA A 90 9.71 8.07 -15.55
CA ALA A 90 10.71 7.43 -16.37
C ALA A 90 12.10 7.88 -15.86
N ASN A 91 12.75 7.01 -15.08
CA ASN A 91 14.18 6.95 -14.79
C ASN A 91 14.98 8.17 -15.27
N SER A 92 15.09 9.20 -14.45
CA SER A 92 15.99 10.32 -14.70
C SER A 92 17.07 10.33 -13.64
N ASP A 93 18.19 9.70 -14.00
CA ASP A 93 19.57 9.87 -13.52
C ASP A 93 19.78 10.47 -12.12
N HIS A 94 20.50 9.73 -11.27
CA HIS A 94 21.57 10.36 -10.51
C HIS A 94 22.72 9.37 -10.24
N LEU A 95 23.79 9.60 -11.03
CA LEU A 95 25.23 9.36 -10.86
C LEU A 95 25.73 8.65 -9.60
#